data_AF-A0A151E225-F1
#
_entry.id   AF-A0A151E225-F1
#
_cell.length_a   1.000
_cell.length_b   1.000
_cell.length_c   1.000
_cell.angle_alpha   90.00
_cell.angle_beta   90.00
_cell.angle_gamma   90.00
#
_symmetry.space_group_name_H-M   'P 1'
#
loop_
_entity.id
_entity.type
_entity.pdbx_description
1 polymer ?
#
loop_
_entity_poly.entity_id
_entity_poly.type
_entity_poly.pdbx_seq_one_letter_code
_entity_poly.pdbx_strand_id
1 'polypeptide(L)'
;MTNEQIEYFGKEAAKTYLEEGTELNETITKIAEEHALNRYEIERIVEAANTNTYLSMFSNLDDKYIEFPVADVEKIAEALSPIVEDDPYYDYDEPPEKELEEVQIFPVEGAEKTSSVAEENKFSSENLQFRQRAKYAEQQLIERISLAENAFSEETENLYQMVKQAVLSGTRFGHIKAAMEQYSPGKFVEKFAEYTKERLKKEDLRLDLSDCEEKLGTVNKNNEIMKQLDKIANIYGEAAVYNEKLAAFGLDVVRRLGSGAMNFGRGALRFADTHSRTALFGTAAAGAVGSGIAYKAGKTKAEYELSAIRNIPQKYQKR
;
A
#
# COMPACT_ATOMS: atom_id res chain seq x y z
N MET A 1 5.58 -8.82 23.00
CA MET A 1 4.86 -9.85 22.22
C MET A 1 4.77 -9.45 20.74
N THR A 2 4.71 -10.40 19.78
CA THR A 2 4.51 -10.07 18.33
C THR A 2 3.03 -9.91 17.96
N ASN A 3 2.72 -9.27 16.83
CA ASN A 3 1.34 -9.12 16.35
C ASN A 3 0.66 -10.48 16.09
N GLU A 4 1.41 -11.47 15.59
CA GLU A 4 0.89 -12.81 15.32
C GLU A 4 0.44 -13.52 16.61
N GLN A 5 1.15 -13.30 17.72
CA GLN A 5 0.80 -13.85 19.03
C GLN A 5 -0.46 -13.20 19.61
N ILE A 6 -0.62 -11.87 19.44
CA ILE A 6 -1.85 -11.16 19.85
C ILE A 6 -3.06 -11.70 19.10
N GLU A 7 -2.94 -11.88 17.78
CA GLU A 7 -4.02 -12.45 16.98
C GLU A 7 -4.34 -13.89 17.36
N TYR A 8 -3.32 -14.69 17.66
CA TYR A 8 -3.48 -16.07 18.12
C TYR A 8 -4.27 -16.12 19.43
N PHE A 9 -3.86 -15.36 20.45
CA PHE A 9 -4.56 -15.32 21.75
C PHE A 9 -5.97 -14.73 21.64
N GLY A 10 -6.17 -13.71 20.80
CA GLY A 10 -7.50 -13.17 20.53
C GLY A 10 -8.44 -14.19 19.88
N LYS A 11 -7.94 -15.00 18.94
CA LYS A 11 -8.72 -16.09 18.32
C LYS A 11 -8.99 -17.23 19.29
N GLU A 12 -8.01 -17.59 20.11
CA GLU A 12 -8.15 -18.61 21.15
C GLU A 12 -9.24 -18.22 22.15
N ALA A 13 -9.19 -17.00 22.69
CA ALA A 13 -10.21 -16.50 23.61
C ALA A 13 -11.62 -16.48 22.98
N ALA A 14 -11.75 -16.02 21.73
CA ALA A 14 -13.01 -16.02 21.00
C ALA A 14 -13.55 -17.45 20.79
N LYS A 15 -12.66 -18.40 20.45
CA LYS A 15 -13.01 -19.81 20.26
C LYS A 15 -13.53 -20.44 21.55
N THR A 16 -12.82 -20.24 22.67
CA THR A 16 -13.23 -20.76 23.99
C THR A 16 -14.60 -20.22 24.40
N TYR A 17 -14.87 -18.93 24.16
CA TYR A 17 -16.19 -18.35 24.42
C TYR A 17 -17.30 -18.99 23.55
N LEU A 18 -17.05 -19.20 22.26
CA LEU A 18 -18.03 -19.74 21.33
C LEU A 18 -18.29 -21.25 21.50
N GLU A 19 -17.26 -22.03 21.82
CA GLU A 19 -17.34 -23.49 21.93
C GLU A 19 -17.66 -23.95 23.35
N GLU A 20 -17.06 -23.32 24.36
CA GLU A 20 -17.16 -23.75 25.75
C GLU A 20 -18.10 -22.86 26.58
N GLY A 21 -18.42 -21.65 26.11
CA GLY A 21 -19.29 -20.71 26.81
C GLY A 21 -18.62 -19.97 27.97
N THR A 22 -17.29 -20.06 28.11
CA THR A 22 -16.51 -19.36 29.14
C THR A 22 -16.43 -17.87 28.81
N GLU A 23 -16.68 -16.98 29.76
CA GLU A 23 -16.65 -15.53 29.52
C GLU A 23 -15.28 -15.06 28.98
N LEU A 24 -15.29 -14.08 28.07
CA LEU A 24 -14.08 -13.56 27.45
C LEU A 24 -13.10 -12.98 28.48
N ASN A 25 -13.60 -12.28 29.51
CA ASN A 25 -12.77 -11.75 30.58
C ASN A 25 -12.00 -12.85 31.31
N GLU A 26 -12.66 -13.96 31.66
CA GLU A 26 -12.01 -15.06 32.38
C GLU A 26 -10.91 -15.73 31.55
N THR A 27 -11.15 -15.91 30.25
CA THR A 27 -10.20 -16.58 29.36
C THR A 27 -8.98 -15.69 29.11
N ILE A 28 -9.19 -14.38 28.90
CA ILE A 28 -8.10 -13.42 28.70
C ILE A 28 -7.30 -13.23 30.00
N THR A 29 -7.94 -13.23 31.17
CA THR A 29 -7.23 -13.22 32.47
C THR A 29 -6.30 -14.42 32.59
N LYS A 30 -6.75 -15.64 32.27
CA LYS A 30 -5.90 -16.84 32.29
C LYS A 30 -4.70 -16.72 31.34
N ILE A 31 -4.94 -16.28 30.09
CA ILE A 31 -3.88 -16.07 29.10
C ILE A 31 -2.87 -15.02 29.62
N ALA A 32 -3.36 -13.94 30.23
CA ALA A 32 -2.51 -12.88 30.78
C ALA A 32 -1.66 -13.38 31.96
N GLU A 33 -2.22 -14.20 32.85
CA GLU A 33 -1.49 -14.83 33.96
C GLU A 33 -0.43 -15.83 33.46
N GLU A 34 -0.79 -16.69 32.50
CA GLU A 34 0.10 -17.73 31.96
C GLU A 34 1.30 -17.14 31.22
N HIS A 35 1.10 -16.01 30.54
CA HIS A 35 2.12 -15.36 29.70
C HIS A 35 2.73 -14.09 30.31
N ALA A 36 2.35 -13.73 31.55
CA ALA A 36 2.81 -12.52 32.24
C ALA A 36 2.72 -11.26 31.36
N LEU A 37 1.55 -11.06 30.75
CA LEU A 37 1.33 -9.98 29.78
C LEU A 37 1.21 -8.61 30.46
N ASN A 38 1.71 -7.57 29.80
CA ASN A 38 1.52 -6.20 30.27
C ASN A 38 0.14 -5.63 29.88
N ARG A 39 -0.24 -4.49 30.47
CA ARG A 39 -1.57 -3.88 30.24
C ARG A 39 -1.85 -3.57 28.76
N TYR A 40 -0.85 -3.06 28.04
CA TYR A 40 -0.99 -2.72 26.61
C TYR A 40 -1.20 -3.97 25.76
N GLU A 41 -0.49 -5.05 26.08
CA GLU A 41 -0.66 -6.35 25.44
C GLU A 41 -2.05 -6.95 25.71
N ILE A 42 -2.55 -6.83 26.95
CA ILE A 42 -3.90 -7.24 27.33
C ILE A 42 -4.95 -6.44 26.54
N GLU A 43 -4.80 -5.12 26.43
CA GLU A 43 -5.71 -4.26 25.66
C GLU A 43 -5.85 -4.72 24.21
N ARG A 44 -4.73 -5.01 23.55
CA ARG A 44 -4.74 -5.50 22.16
C ARG A 44 -5.36 -6.89 22.01
N ILE A 45 -5.18 -7.78 23.00
CA ILE A 45 -5.83 -9.10 23.00
C ILE A 45 -7.35 -8.95 23.19
N VAL A 46 -7.79 -8.04 24.08
CA VAL A 46 -9.22 -7.74 24.30
C VAL A 46 -9.88 -7.24 23.00
N GLU A 47 -9.25 -6.31 22.30
CA GLU A 47 -9.72 -5.83 20.99
C GLU A 47 -9.86 -6.96 19.98
N ALA A 48 -8.82 -7.80 19.86
CA ALA A 48 -8.79 -8.93 18.93
C ALA A 48 -9.86 -9.97 19.29
N ALA A 49 -10.03 -10.31 20.57
CA ALA A 49 -11.00 -11.29 21.03
C ALA A 49 -12.45 -10.84 20.79
N ASN A 50 -12.77 -9.59 21.15
CA ASN A 50 -14.09 -9.01 20.92
C ASN A 50 -14.43 -8.96 19.43
N THR A 51 -13.47 -8.55 18.59
CA THR A 51 -13.66 -8.47 17.13
C THR A 51 -13.89 -9.86 16.52
N ASN A 52 -13.05 -10.85 16.86
CA ASN A 52 -13.18 -12.20 16.33
C ASN A 52 -14.48 -12.89 16.81
N THR A 53 -14.90 -12.64 18.05
CA THR A 53 -16.17 -13.15 18.59
C THR A 53 -17.35 -12.59 17.80
N TYR A 54 -17.39 -11.26 17.62
CA TYR A 54 -18.43 -10.60 16.84
C TYR A 54 -18.50 -11.13 15.40
N LEU A 55 -17.37 -11.20 14.70
CA LEU A 55 -17.32 -11.67 13.31
C LEU A 55 -17.79 -13.13 13.18
N SER A 56 -17.44 -13.98 14.15
CA SER A 56 -17.83 -15.38 14.16
C SER A 56 -19.33 -15.55 14.42
N MET A 57 -19.90 -14.80 15.37
CA MET A 57 -21.35 -14.78 15.60
C MET A 57 -22.11 -14.20 14.40
N PHE A 58 -21.58 -13.13 13.80
CA PHE A 58 -22.17 -12.47 12.63
C PHE A 58 -22.23 -13.36 11.41
N SER A 59 -21.26 -14.26 11.25
CA SER A 59 -21.24 -15.19 10.12
C SER A 59 -22.26 -16.33 10.28
N ASN A 60 -22.71 -16.62 11.50
CA ASN A 60 -23.55 -17.77 11.82
C ASN A 60 -25.04 -17.43 12.03
N LEU A 61 -25.40 -16.15 12.10
CA LEU A 61 -26.77 -15.69 12.36
C LEU A 61 -27.38 -15.03 11.12
N ASP A 62 -28.63 -15.38 10.81
CA ASP A 62 -29.43 -14.70 9.78
C ASP A 62 -29.88 -13.30 10.22
N ASP A 63 -29.97 -13.07 11.54
CA ASP A 63 -30.29 -11.77 12.13
C ASP A 63 -29.02 -10.96 12.40
N LYS A 64 -29.07 -9.66 12.11
CA LYS A 64 -27.91 -8.75 12.17
C LYS A 64 -27.69 -8.12 13.56
N TYR A 65 -28.54 -8.45 14.53
CA TYR A 65 -28.43 -7.94 15.90
C TYR A 65 -27.82 -9.02 16.79
N ILE A 66 -26.60 -8.76 17.27
CA ILE A 66 -25.83 -9.69 18.08
C ILE A 66 -25.45 -8.99 19.37
N GLU A 67 -25.86 -9.58 20.48
CA GLU A 67 -25.52 -9.14 21.83
C GLU A 67 -24.66 -10.21 22.49
N PHE A 68 -23.49 -9.83 22.98
CA PHE A 68 -22.62 -10.67 23.78
C PHE A 68 -21.86 -9.82 24.81
N PRO A 69 -21.46 -10.37 25.97
CA PRO A 69 -20.66 -9.67 26.96
C PRO A 69 -19.27 -9.35 26.38
N VAL A 70 -19.04 -8.07 26.12
CA VAL A 70 -17.75 -7.56 25.64
C VAL A 70 -16.72 -7.62 26.77
N ALA A 71 -15.51 -8.09 26.46
CA ALA A 71 -14.41 -8.07 27.42
C ALA A 71 -13.94 -6.64 27.70
N ASP A 72 -13.57 -6.39 28.96
CA ASP A 72 -13.20 -5.08 29.49
C ASP A 72 -11.82 -5.15 30.13
N VAL A 73 -10.92 -4.30 29.65
CA VAL A 73 -9.53 -4.23 30.09
C VAL A 73 -9.44 -3.90 31.58
N GLU A 74 -10.32 -3.03 32.10
CA GLU A 74 -10.28 -2.62 33.50
C GLU A 74 -10.60 -3.80 34.43
N LYS A 75 -11.61 -4.60 34.08
CA LYS A 75 -11.98 -5.80 34.86
C LYS A 75 -10.89 -6.86 34.86
N ILE A 76 -10.23 -7.05 33.73
CA ILE A 76 -9.11 -8.00 33.62
C ILE A 76 -7.92 -7.50 34.44
N ALA A 77 -7.62 -6.20 34.38
CA ALA A 77 -6.55 -5.58 35.16
C ALA A 77 -6.82 -5.61 36.68
N GLU A 78 -8.08 -5.47 37.11
CA GLU A 78 -8.46 -5.62 38.53
C GLU A 78 -8.31 -7.07 39.03
N ALA A 79 -8.58 -8.05 38.17
CA ALA A 79 -8.41 -9.47 38.51
C ALA A 79 -6.92 -9.87 38.61
N LEU A 80 -6.07 -9.25 37.80
CA LEU A 80 -4.62 -9.40 37.84
C LEU A 80 -4.07 -8.52 38.98
N SER A 81 -3.84 -9.11 40.16
CA SER A 81 -3.18 -8.48 41.31
C SER A 81 -1.97 -7.61 40.90
N PRO A 82 -1.65 -6.50 41.60
CA PRO A 82 -1.11 -5.27 41.01
C PRO A 82 -0.03 -5.58 39.99
N ILE A 83 -0.43 -5.44 38.72
CA ILE A 83 0.44 -5.49 37.55
C ILE A 83 1.61 -4.57 37.89
N VAL A 84 2.82 -5.12 37.85
CA VAL A 84 4.04 -4.30 37.86
C VAL A 84 3.89 -3.40 36.63
N GLU A 85 3.57 -2.13 36.84
CA GLU A 85 3.61 -1.14 35.79
C GLU A 85 5.06 -1.09 35.34
N ASP A 86 5.40 -1.88 34.32
CA ASP A 86 6.60 -1.63 33.55
C ASP A 86 6.39 -0.26 32.94
N ASP A 87 7.03 0.71 33.59
CA ASP A 87 7.10 2.11 33.20
C ASP A 87 7.36 2.12 31.69
N PRO A 88 6.42 2.65 30.87
CA PRO A 88 6.61 2.68 29.44
C PRO A 88 7.97 3.33 29.18
N TYR A 89 8.92 2.55 28.67
CA TYR A 89 10.29 2.98 28.43
C TYR A 89 10.27 4.20 27.51
N TYR A 90 10.18 5.38 28.12
CA TYR A 90 10.29 6.65 27.45
C TYR A 90 11.78 6.82 27.20
N ASP A 91 12.21 6.59 25.97
CA ASP A 91 13.56 6.94 25.46
C ASP A 91 13.86 8.48 25.54
N TYR A 92 13.08 9.22 26.34
CA TYR A 92 13.06 10.67 26.49
C TYR A 92 12.96 11.12 27.97
N ASP A 93 13.39 10.31 28.93
CA ASP A 93 13.43 10.73 30.35
C ASP A 93 14.47 11.84 30.62
N GLU A 94 15.45 12.00 29.72
CA GLU A 94 16.32 13.16 29.73
C GLU A 94 15.85 14.15 28.65
N PRO A 95 15.21 15.28 29.02
CA PRO A 95 15.08 16.38 28.07
C PRO A 95 16.50 16.71 27.56
N PRO A 96 16.70 16.92 26.25
CA PRO A 96 18.03 17.19 25.71
C PRO A 96 18.64 18.32 26.52
N GLU A 97 19.82 18.07 27.11
CA GLU A 97 20.58 19.09 27.83
C GLU A 97 20.76 20.27 26.86
N LYS A 98 19.97 21.33 27.07
CA LYS A 98 20.19 22.59 26.39
C LYS A 98 21.48 23.12 26.99
N GLU A 99 22.58 22.98 26.26
CA GLU A 99 23.67 23.94 26.36
C GLU A 99 23.05 25.32 26.12
N LEU A 100 22.84 26.06 27.21
CA LEU A 100 22.34 27.42 27.18
C LEU A 100 23.44 28.28 26.55
N GLU A 101 23.51 28.32 25.22
CA GLU A 101 24.09 29.48 24.56
C GLU A 101 23.21 30.67 24.96
N GLU A 102 23.81 31.59 25.74
CA GLU A 102 23.21 32.86 26.11
C GLU A 102 22.86 33.65 24.84
N VAL A 103 21.67 33.42 24.30
CA VAL A 103 21.11 34.29 23.27
C VAL A 103 20.88 35.64 23.93
N GLN A 104 21.73 36.62 23.61
CA GLN A 104 21.52 38.02 23.97
C GLN A 104 20.21 38.49 23.32
N ILE A 105 19.12 38.46 24.10
CA ILE A 105 17.85 39.05 23.71
C ILE A 105 18.03 40.56 23.83
N PHE A 106 18.23 41.23 22.68
CA PHE A 106 18.13 42.67 22.60
C PHE A 106 16.69 43.09 22.96
N PRO A 107 16.47 43.96 23.96
CA PRO A 107 15.15 44.49 24.25
C PRO A 107 14.74 45.40 23.08
N VAL A 108 13.81 44.91 22.26
CA VAL A 108 13.09 45.74 21.29
C VAL A 108 12.07 46.57 22.08
N GLU A 109 12.48 47.75 22.54
CA GLU A 109 11.55 48.80 22.97
C GLU A 109 10.72 49.22 21.75
N GLY A 110 9.42 48.88 21.76
CA GLY A 110 8.49 49.32 20.71
C GLY A 110 7.38 48.34 20.31
N ALA A 111 7.15 47.25 21.04
CA ALA A 111 6.00 46.37 20.76
C ALA A 111 4.71 46.94 21.38
N GLU A 112 4.06 47.86 20.65
CA GLU A 112 2.67 48.23 20.91
C GLU A 112 1.77 47.00 20.83
N LYS A 113 0.98 46.77 21.88
CA LYS A 113 -0.11 45.77 21.89
C LYS A 113 -1.21 46.21 20.92
N THR A 114 -1.15 45.75 19.68
CA THR A 114 -2.30 45.80 18.77
C THR A 114 -3.19 44.58 19.03
N SER A 115 -4.33 44.84 19.66
CA SER A 115 -5.42 43.89 19.81
C SER A 115 -6.09 43.69 18.45
N SER A 116 -5.79 42.58 17.76
CA SER A 116 -6.53 42.13 16.57
C SER A 116 -6.65 40.61 16.51
N VAL A 117 -7.26 40.02 17.55
CA VAL A 117 -7.44 38.56 17.70
C VAL A 117 -8.72 38.02 17.02
N ALA A 118 -9.40 38.82 16.18
CA ALA A 118 -10.67 38.42 15.58
C ALA A 118 -10.54 37.77 14.19
N GLU A 119 -9.45 37.98 13.45
CA GLU A 119 -9.31 37.46 12.08
C GLU A 119 -8.49 36.16 11.96
N GLU A 120 -7.70 35.80 12.99
CA GLU A 120 -6.91 34.55 12.97
C GLU A 120 -7.76 33.26 13.03
N ASN A 121 -8.99 33.32 13.55
CA ASN A 121 -9.82 32.12 13.72
C ASN A 121 -10.49 31.59 12.45
N LYS A 122 -10.73 32.42 11.43
CA LYS A 122 -11.32 31.94 10.16
C LYS A 122 -10.32 31.11 9.36
N PHE A 123 -9.04 31.51 9.39
CA PHE A 123 -7.94 30.82 8.71
C PHE A 123 -7.70 29.41 9.24
N SER A 124 -8.06 29.14 10.51
CA SER A 124 -7.95 27.80 11.11
C SER A 124 -8.96 26.81 10.53
N SER A 125 -10.23 27.23 10.35
CA SER A 125 -11.31 26.33 9.93
C SER A 125 -11.21 25.87 8.47
N GLU A 126 -10.88 26.78 7.55
CA GLU A 126 -10.73 26.45 6.12
C GLU A 126 -9.51 25.55 5.89
N ASN A 127 -8.40 25.82 6.58
CA ASN A 127 -7.21 24.97 6.51
C ASN A 127 -7.45 23.58 7.10
N LEU A 128 -8.23 23.48 8.19
CA LEU A 128 -8.61 22.18 8.75
C LEU A 128 -9.45 21.38 7.76
N GLN A 129 -10.46 21.99 7.15
CA GLN A 129 -11.28 21.33 6.12
C GLN A 129 -10.45 20.93 4.90
N PHE A 130 -9.52 21.79 4.46
CA PHE A 130 -8.61 21.47 3.37
C PHE A 130 -7.73 20.27 3.73
N ARG A 131 -7.14 20.23 4.93
CA ARG A 131 -6.33 19.09 5.41
C ARG A 131 -7.13 17.79 5.45
N GLN A 132 -8.38 17.84 5.90
CA GLN A 132 -9.26 16.66 5.93
C GLN A 132 -9.56 16.15 4.51
N ARG A 133 -9.95 17.05 3.59
CA ARG A 133 -10.18 16.70 2.18
C ARG A 133 -8.90 16.17 1.52
N ALA A 134 -7.77 16.76 1.87
CA ALA A 134 -6.48 16.36 1.35
C ALA A 134 -6.11 14.95 1.80
N LYS A 135 -6.25 14.65 3.10
CA LYS A 135 -6.03 13.31 3.65
C LYS A 135 -6.96 12.28 3.02
N TYR A 136 -8.23 12.61 2.82
CA TYR A 136 -9.18 11.73 2.14
C TYR A 136 -8.77 11.44 0.69
N ALA A 137 -8.36 12.46 -0.07
CA ALA A 137 -7.89 12.30 -1.44
C ALA A 137 -6.61 11.45 -1.53
N GLU A 138 -5.69 11.65 -0.59
CA GLU A 138 -4.49 10.81 -0.46
C GLU A 138 -4.86 9.34 -0.21
N GLN A 139 -5.73 9.07 0.77
CA GLN A 139 -6.19 7.72 1.08
C GLN A 139 -6.84 7.03 -0.13
N GLN A 140 -7.68 7.75 -0.88
CA GLN A 140 -8.30 7.23 -2.11
C GLN A 140 -7.26 6.89 -3.19
N LEU A 141 -6.21 7.70 -3.34
CA LEU A 141 -5.14 7.40 -4.30
C LEU A 141 -4.28 6.21 -3.85
N ILE A 142 -3.97 6.11 -2.56
CA ILE A 142 -3.25 4.97 -1.98
C ILE A 142 -4.04 3.67 -2.18
N GLU A 143 -5.35 3.69 -1.90
CA GLU A 143 -6.24 2.54 -2.12
C GLU A 143 -6.23 2.10 -3.59
N ARG A 144 -6.33 3.04 -4.53
CA ARG A 144 -6.28 2.74 -5.97
C ARG A 144 -4.94 2.18 -6.42
N ILE A 145 -3.84 2.67 -5.87
CA ILE A 145 -2.50 2.14 -6.12
C ILE A 145 -2.44 0.69 -5.61
N SER A 146 -2.83 0.44 -4.36
CA SER A 146 -2.84 -0.91 -3.78
C SER A 146 -3.71 -1.90 -4.59
N LEU A 147 -4.88 -1.47 -5.07
CA LEU A 147 -5.72 -2.29 -5.95
C LEU A 147 -5.01 -2.62 -7.28
N ALA A 148 -4.33 -1.65 -7.89
CA ALA A 148 -3.58 -1.87 -9.12
C ALA A 148 -2.36 -2.80 -8.89
N GLU A 149 -1.70 -2.71 -7.74
CA GLU A 149 -0.60 -3.59 -7.35
C GLU A 149 -1.06 -5.04 -7.17
N ASN A 150 -2.18 -5.25 -6.49
CA ASN A 150 -2.77 -6.58 -6.32
C ASN A 150 -3.17 -7.18 -7.68
N ALA A 151 -3.82 -6.40 -8.54
CA ALA A 151 -4.19 -6.83 -9.88
C ALA A 151 -2.95 -7.14 -10.75
N PHE A 152 -1.89 -6.33 -10.64
CA PHE A 152 -0.63 -6.60 -11.32
C PHE A 152 -0.01 -7.92 -10.84
N SER A 153 0.03 -8.15 -9.53
CA SER A 153 0.55 -9.38 -8.95
C SER A 153 -0.22 -10.61 -9.45
N GLU A 154 -1.55 -10.58 -9.40
CA GLU A 154 -2.41 -11.65 -9.90
C GLU A 154 -2.20 -11.92 -11.39
N GLU A 155 -2.19 -10.87 -12.22
CA GLU A 155 -2.07 -11.04 -13.67
C GLU A 155 -0.67 -11.47 -14.11
N THR A 156 0.38 -11.10 -13.36
CA THR A 156 1.74 -11.63 -13.56
C THR A 156 1.86 -13.10 -13.17
N GLU A 157 1.18 -13.55 -12.12
CA GLU A 157 1.11 -14.97 -11.77
C GLU A 157 0.37 -15.76 -12.86
N ASN A 158 -0.75 -15.24 -13.36
CA ASN A 158 -1.49 -15.83 -14.47
C ASN A 158 -0.60 -15.96 -15.72
N LEU A 159 0.16 -14.91 -16.05
CA LEU A 159 1.13 -14.95 -17.16
C LEU A 159 2.20 -16.01 -16.92
N TYR A 160 2.73 -16.12 -15.70
CA TYR A 160 3.71 -17.15 -15.33
C TYR A 160 3.15 -18.55 -15.56
N GLN A 161 1.93 -18.83 -15.10
CA GLN A 161 1.27 -20.13 -15.30
C GLN A 161 1.07 -20.44 -16.80
N MET A 162 0.68 -19.45 -17.61
CA MET A 162 0.56 -19.62 -19.07
C MET A 162 1.90 -19.96 -19.72
N VAL A 163 2.98 -19.24 -19.36
CA VAL A 163 4.33 -19.51 -19.89
C VAL A 163 4.80 -20.90 -19.45
N LYS A 164 4.59 -21.27 -18.19
CA LYS A 164 4.89 -22.61 -17.66
C LYS A 164 4.18 -23.70 -18.46
N GLN A 165 2.86 -23.57 -18.67
CA GLN A 165 2.09 -24.55 -19.45
C GLN A 165 2.57 -24.64 -20.90
N ALA A 166 2.90 -23.52 -21.53
CA ALA A 166 3.44 -23.50 -22.88
C ALA A 166 4.80 -24.23 -22.98
N VAL A 167 5.68 -24.01 -21.99
CA VAL A 167 6.98 -24.70 -21.89
C VAL A 167 6.80 -26.21 -21.68
N LEU A 168 5.93 -26.61 -20.74
CA LEU A 168 5.62 -28.02 -20.47
C LEU A 168 4.96 -28.72 -21.67
N SER A 169 4.26 -27.97 -22.52
CA SER A 169 3.69 -28.46 -23.78
C SER A 169 4.74 -28.61 -24.90
N GLY A 170 6.02 -28.34 -24.63
CA GLY A 170 7.13 -28.48 -25.57
C GLY A 170 7.48 -27.20 -26.33
N THR A 171 6.92 -26.04 -25.97
CA THR A 171 7.31 -24.77 -26.59
C THR A 171 8.63 -24.29 -25.99
N ARG A 172 9.61 -23.98 -26.84
CA ARG A 172 10.91 -23.44 -26.40
C ARG A 172 10.73 -22.11 -25.67
N PHE A 173 11.35 -21.96 -24.50
CA PHE A 173 11.27 -20.74 -23.69
C PHE A 173 11.79 -19.51 -24.44
N GLY A 174 12.87 -19.66 -25.22
CA GLY A 174 13.43 -18.58 -26.03
C GLY A 174 12.44 -18.02 -27.06
N HIS A 175 11.57 -18.86 -27.63
CA HIS A 175 10.51 -18.41 -28.54
C HIS A 175 9.45 -17.62 -27.79
N ILE A 176 9.03 -18.08 -26.61
CA ILE A 176 8.04 -17.34 -25.81
C ILE A 176 8.59 -15.96 -25.47
N LYS A 177 9.84 -15.88 -24.97
CA LYS A 177 10.52 -14.62 -24.67
C LYS A 177 10.57 -13.68 -25.89
N ALA A 178 11.08 -14.16 -27.03
CA ALA A 178 11.19 -13.37 -28.25
C ALA A 178 9.82 -12.87 -28.75
N ALA A 179 8.77 -13.68 -28.63
CA ALA A 179 7.42 -13.27 -28.99
C ALA A 179 6.90 -12.13 -28.10
N MET A 180 7.13 -12.24 -26.78
CA MET A 180 6.75 -11.20 -25.82
C MET A 180 7.53 -9.89 -26.05
N GLU A 181 8.83 -9.98 -26.36
CA GLU A 181 9.67 -8.81 -26.65
C GLU A 181 9.27 -8.12 -27.95
N GLN A 182 8.91 -8.89 -28.98
CA GLN A 182 8.40 -8.34 -30.24
C GLN A 182 7.04 -7.65 -30.04
N TYR A 183 6.20 -8.18 -29.15
CA TYR A 183 4.89 -7.63 -28.85
C TYR A 183 4.97 -6.35 -27.99
N SER A 184 5.67 -6.43 -26.86
CA SER A 184 5.84 -5.36 -25.90
C SER A 184 7.33 -5.20 -25.53
N PRO A 185 8.12 -4.50 -26.36
CA PRO A 185 9.53 -4.30 -26.08
C PRO A 185 9.67 -3.42 -24.84
N GLY A 186 10.37 -3.93 -23.83
CA GLY A 186 10.60 -3.22 -22.59
C GLY A 186 11.25 -4.10 -21.53
N LYS A 187 11.85 -3.44 -20.53
CA LYS A 187 12.55 -4.12 -19.43
C LYS A 187 11.64 -4.95 -18.53
N PHE A 188 10.32 -4.75 -18.61
CA PHE A 188 9.36 -5.63 -17.93
C PHE A 188 9.49 -7.07 -18.47
N VAL A 189 9.47 -7.25 -19.79
CA VAL A 189 9.54 -8.57 -20.42
C VAL A 189 10.86 -9.27 -20.09
N GLU A 190 11.96 -8.53 -20.14
CA GLU A 190 13.30 -9.03 -19.79
C GLU A 190 13.34 -9.58 -18.36
N LYS A 191 12.93 -8.79 -17.37
CA LYS A 191 12.91 -9.20 -15.97
C LYS A 191 11.90 -10.28 -15.67
N PHE A 192 10.72 -10.21 -16.29
CA PHE A 192 9.71 -11.24 -16.13
C PHE A 192 10.22 -12.58 -16.69
N ALA A 193 10.95 -12.55 -17.82
CA ALA A 193 11.59 -13.73 -18.38
C ALA A 193 12.69 -14.27 -17.45
N GLU A 194 13.51 -13.41 -16.84
CA GLU A 194 14.50 -13.82 -15.82
C GLU A 194 13.83 -14.48 -14.62
N TYR A 195 12.84 -13.82 -14.01
CA TYR A 195 12.05 -14.33 -12.89
C TYR A 195 11.42 -15.69 -13.23
N THR A 196 10.76 -15.79 -14.38
CA THR A 196 10.12 -17.02 -14.84
C THR A 196 11.13 -18.13 -15.05
N LYS A 197 12.29 -17.82 -15.65
CA LYS A 197 13.37 -18.78 -15.87
C LYS A 197 13.94 -19.31 -14.55
N GLU A 198 14.18 -18.44 -13.58
CA GLU A 198 14.66 -18.84 -12.25
C GLU A 198 13.64 -19.71 -11.51
N ARG A 199 12.36 -19.31 -11.55
CA ARG A 199 11.29 -20.07 -10.88
C ARG A 199 11.06 -21.43 -11.54
N LEU A 200 11.05 -21.52 -12.87
CA LEU A 200 10.94 -22.79 -13.59
C LEU A 200 12.11 -23.74 -13.28
N LYS A 201 13.35 -23.23 -13.18
CA LYS A 201 14.50 -24.06 -12.78
C LYS A 201 14.36 -24.66 -11.37
N LYS A 202 13.73 -23.93 -10.45
CA LYS A 202 13.48 -24.40 -9.08
C LYS A 202 12.39 -25.47 -9.05
N GLU A 203 11.37 -25.33 -9.89
CA GLU A 203 10.22 -26.25 -9.94
C GLU A 203 10.50 -27.53 -10.75
N ASP A 204 11.28 -27.46 -11.84
CA ASP A 204 11.65 -28.62 -12.65
C ASP A 204 13.09 -28.54 -13.19
N LEU A 205 13.98 -29.35 -12.60
CA LEU A 205 15.41 -29.41 -12.92
C LEU A 205 15.70 -29.96 -14.33
N ARG A 206 14.71 -30.57 -15.01
CA ARG A 206 14.92 -31.22 -16.31
C ARG A 206 14.58 -30.35 -17.50
N LEU A 207 13.99 -29.17 -17.28
CA LEU A 207 13.67 -28.24 -18.36
C LEU A 207 14.94 -27.62 -18.93
N ASP A 208 15.20 -27.88 -20.21
CA ASP A 208 16.24 -27.17 -20.94
C ASP A 208 15.76 -25.74 -21.26
N LEU A 209 16.27 -24.77 -20.50
CA LEU A 209 15.98 -23.35 -20.67
C LEU A 209 17.18 -22.60 -21.27
N SER A 210 18.11 -23.33 -21.90
CA SER A 210 19.33 -22.77 -22.50
C SER A 210 19.13 -22.24 -23.93
N ASP A 211 17.94 -22.45 -24.52
CA ASP A 211 17.63 -22.05 -25.89
C ASP A 211 17.91 -20.57 -26.17
N CYS A 212 18.64 -20.34 -27.27
CA CYS A 212 19.01 -19.03 -27.80
C CYS A 212 17.82 -18.37 -28.51
N GLU A 213 17.81 -17.04 -28.53
CA GLU A 213 16.81 -16.22 -29.20
C GLU A 213 16.85 -16.43 -30.73
N GLU A 214 16.02 -17.33 -31.25
CA GLU A 214 15.74 -17.41 -32.67
C GLU A 214 14.76 -16.31 -33.08
N LYS A 215 15.03 -15.66 -34.22
CA LYS A 215 14.10 -14.67 -34.79
C LYS A 215 12.80 -15.37 -35.18
N LEU A 216 11.74 -15.06 -34.46
CA LEU A 216 10.41 -15.55 -34.80
C LEU A 216 9.84 -14.82 -36.02
N GLY A 217 8.92 -15.50 -36.70
CA GLY A 217 8.05 -14.89 -37.70
C GLY A 217 7.06 -13.90 -37.07
N THR A 218 5.95 -13.64 -37.76
CA THR A 218 4.91 -12.73 -37.24
C THR A 218 4.22 -13.32 -36.01
N VAL A 219 4.32 -12.63 -34.86
CA VAL A 219 3.65 -13.00 -33.62
C VAL A 219 2.14 -12.86 -33.76
N ASN A 220 1.40 -13.90 -33.38
CA ASN A 220 -0.06 -13.86 -33.33
C ASN A 220 -0.52 -13.05 -32.11
N LYS A 221 -1.01 -11.83 -32.33
CA LYS A 221 -1.53 -10.94 -31.29
C LYS A 221 -2.74 -11.48 -30.55
N ASN A 222 -3.46 -12.45 -31.12
CA ASN A 222 -4.64 -13.05 -30.50
C ASN A 222 -4.30 -14.20 -29.55
N ASN A 223 -3.02 -14.51 -29.34
CA ASN A 223 -2.59 -15.50 -28.36
C ASN A 223 -2.91 -15.03 -26.94
N GLU A 224 -3.36 -15.93 -26.06
CA GLU A 224 -3.71 -15.63 -24.66
C GLU A 224 -2.56 -14.99 -23.87
N ILE A 225 -1.31 -15.39 -24.11
CA ILE A 225 -0.12 -14.76 -23.49
C ILE A 225 -0.01 -13.29 -23.88
N MET A 226 -0.31 -12.93 -25.13
CA MET A 226 -0.24 -11.55 -25.61
C MET A 226 -1.37 -10.70 -25.06
N LYS A 227 -2.59 -11.26 -25.01
CA LYS A 227 -3.73 -10.60 -24.33
C LYS A 227 -3.45 -10.36 -22.85
N GLN A 228 -2.81 -11.33 -22.20
CA GLN A 228 -2.43 -11.22 -20.80
C GLN A 228 -1.37 -10.13 -20.58
N LEU A 229 -0.40 -10.02 -21.49
CA LEU A 229 0.56 -8.90 -21.50
C LEU A 229 -0.13 -7.54 -21.69
N ASP A 230 -1.15 -7.44 -22.54
CA ASP A 230 -1.93 -6.20 -22.69
C ASP A 230 -2.62 -5.79 -21.40
N LYS A 231 -3.23 -6.76 -20.68
CA LYS A 231 -3.85 -6.47 -19.37
C LYS A 231 -2.83 -5.92 -18.39
N ILE A 232 -1.67 -6.57 -18.27
CA ILE A 232 -0.60 -6.11 -17.39
C ILE A 232 -0.12 -4.71 -17.79
N ALA A 233 0.04 -4.45 -19.09
CA ALA A 233 0.43 -3.13 -19.61
C ALA A 233 -0.62 -2.05 -19.29
N ASN A 234 -1.92 -2.38 -19.37
CA ASN A 234 -3.01 -1.47 -19.02
C ASN A 234 -3.00 -1.17 -17.51
N ILE A 235 -2.88 -2.18 -16.66
CA ILE A 235 -2.79 -2.00 -15.19
C ILE A 235 -1.58 -1.12 -14.84
N TYR A 236 -0.43 -1.37 -15.48
CA TYR A 236 0.75 -0.54 -15.31
C TYR A 236 0.52 0.92 -15.72
N GLY A 237 -0.17 1.13 -16.86
CA GLY A 237 -0.56 2.45 -17.34
C GLY A 237 -1.47 3.19 -16.35
N GLU A 238 -2.45 2.49 -15.76
CA GLU A 238 -3.34 3.05 -14.74
C GLU A 238 -2.59 3.41 -13.45
N ALA A 239 -1.74 2.51 -12.95
CA ALA A 239 -0.91 2.75 -11.77
C ALA A 239 0.02 3.96 -11.96
N ALA A 240 0.61 4.10 -13.15
CA ALA A 240 1.45 5.25 -13.49
C ALA A 240 0.66 6.57 -13.44
N VAL A 241 -0.58 6.58 -13.94
CA VAL A 241 -1.47 7.75 -13.87
C VAL A 241 -1.83 8.10 -12.43
N TYR A 242 -2.10 7.10 -11.56
CA TYR A 242 -2.38 7.36 -10.14
C TYR A 242 -1.17 7.89 -9.40
N ASN A 243 0.03 7.36 -9.67
CA ASN A 243 1.27 7.88 -9.10
C ASN A 243 1.55 9.32 -9.51
N GLU A 244 1.34 9.67 -10.78
CA GLU A 244 1.48 11.06 -11.26
C GLU A 244 0.48 11.99 -10.55
N LYS A 245 -0.78 11.55 -10.40
CA LYS A 245 -1.81 12.29 -9.65
C LYS A 245 -1.44 12.46 -8.18
N LEU A 246 -0.89 11.44 -7.53
CA LEU A 246 -0.44 11.51 -6.14
C LEU A 246 0.73 12.49 -5.97
N ALA A 247 1.70 12.47 -6.89
CA ALA A 247 2.82 13.41 -6.88
C ALA A 247 2.34 14.86 -7.10
N ALA A 248 1.47 15.08 -8.09
CA ALA A 248 0.89 16.40 -8.37
C ALA A 248 0.05 16.91 -7.18
N PHE A 249 -0.70 16.01 -6.54
CA PHE A 249 -1.48 16.30 -5.35
C PHE A 249 -0.59 16.70 -4.16
N GLY A 250 0.48 15.95 -3.89
CA GLY A 250 1.45 16.30 -2.85
C GLY A 250 2.07 17.69 -3.05
N LEU A 251 2.39 18.05 -4.31
CA LEU A 251 2.91 19.38 -4.66
C LEU A 251 1.87 20.49 -4.41
N ASP A 252 0.60 20.28 -4.76
CA ASP A 252 -0.48 21.26 -4.50
C ASP A 252 -0.70 21.48 -3.00
N VAL A 253 -0.66 20.40 -2.20
CA VAL A 253 -0.78 20.49 -0.73
C VAL A 253 0.37 21.30 -0.13
N VAL A 254 1.62 21.05 -0.55
CA VAL A 254 2.78 21.82 -0.10
C VAL A 254 2.67 23.29 -0.50
N ARG A 255 2.22 23.58 -1.72
CA ARG A 255 2.04 24.95 -2.20
C ARG A 255 1.00 25.72 -1.39
N ARG A 256 -0.11 25.07 -0.98
CA ARG A 256 -1.22 25.74 -0.28
C ARG A 256 -1.01 25.88 1.22
N LEU A 257 -0.41 24.88 1.88
CA LEU A 257 -0.24 24.88 3.33
C LEU A 257 1.14 25.39 3.79
N GLY A 258 2.04 25.69 2.85
CA GLY A 258 3.36 26.21 3.13
C GLY A 258 4.29 25.18 3.79
N SER A 259 5.38 25.68 4.37
CA SER A 259 6.46 24.87 4.96
C SER A 259 5.98 23.96 6.10
N GLY A 260 4.94 24.36 6.84
CA GLY A 260 4.35 23.57 7.92
C GLY A 260 3.70 22.24 7.48
N ALA A 261 3.41 22.07 6.20
CA ALA A 261 2.90 20.81 5.64
C ALA A 261 3.98 19.98 4.90
N MET A 262 5.26 20.36 5.01
CA MET A 262 6.34 19.63 4.34
C MET A 262 6.41 18.16 4.74
N ASN A 263 6.05 17.80 5.98
CA ASN A 263 6.04 16.41 6.41
C ASN A 263 4.98 15.56 5.68
N PHE A 264 3.80 16.15 5.42
CA PHE A 264 2.74 15.49 4.65
C PHE A 264 3.13 15.35 3.17
N GLY A 265 3.60 16.44 2.55
CA GLY A 265 4.03 16.41 1.15
C GLY A 265 5.23 15.50 0.89
N ARG A 266 6.20 15.47 1.82
CA ARG A 266 7.33 14.53 1.75
C ARG A 266 6.89 13.09 1.98
N GLY A 267 5.88 12.85 2.82
CA GLY A 267 5.26 11.54 3.02
C GLY A 267 4.68 11.00 1.71
N ALA A 268 3.82 11.78 1.04
CA ALA A 268 3.22 11.40 -0.23
C ALA A 268 4.27 11.21 -1.36
N LEU A 269 5.29 12.08 -1.42
CA LEU A 269 6.37 11.97 -2.41
C LEU A 269 7.28 10.76 -2.15
N ARG A 270 7.62 10.48 -0.88
CA ARG A 270 8.36 9.26 -0.50
C ARG A 270 7.52 8.03 -0.77
N PHE A 271 6.23 8.04 -0.46
CA PHE A 271 5.33 6.94 -0.76
C PHE A 271 5.30 6.66 -2.27
N ALA A 272 5.17 7.70 -3.11
CA ALA A 272 5.22 7.57 -4.56
C ALA A 272 6.58 7.04 -5.06
N ASP A 273 7.71 7.52 -4.55
CA ASP A 273 9.05 7.04 -4.93
C ASP A 273 9.32 5.60 -4.41
N THR A 274 8.90 5.29 -3.18
CA THR A 274 9.03 3.96 -2.60
C THR A 274 8.11 2.97 -3.32
N HIS A 275 6.83 3.27 -3.57
CA HIS A 275 5.91 2.32 -4.21
C HIS A 275 6.18 2.18 -5.71
N SER A 276 6.56 3.25 -6.40
CA SER A 276 7.06 3.12 -7.79
C SER A 276 8.30 2.22 -7.89
N ARG A 277 9.11 2.10 -6.83
CA ARG A 277 10.27 1.19 -6.78
C ARG A 277 9.91 -0.20 -6.28
N THR A 278 9.11 -0.31 -5.22
CA THR A 278 8.89 -1.54 -4.45
C THR A 278 7.75 -2.37 -5.04
N ALA A 279 6.67 -1.72 -5.48
CA ALA A 279 5.52 -2.41 -6.02
C ALA A 279 5.74 -2.94 -7.45
N LEU A 280 6.74 -2.39 -8.15
CA LEU A 280 7.02 -2.80 -9.52
C LEU A 280 8.08 -3.88 -9.63
N PHE A 281 9.02 -3.98 -8.69
CA PHE A 281 10.06 -5.00 -8.70
C PHE A 281 10.57 -5.24 -7.28
N GLY A 282 10.11 -6.31 -6.62
CA GLY A 282 10.73 -6.79 -5.38
C GLY A 282 12.25 -6.83 -5.51
N THR A 283 12.92 -6.27 -4.50
CA THR A 283 14.36 -6.17 -4.13
C THR A 283 15.52 -6.49 -5.10
N ALA A 284 15.37 -7.24 -6.19
CA ALA A 284 16.45 -7.59 -7.11
C ALA A 284 16.57 -6.69 -8.35
N ALA A 285 15.57 -5.86 -8.68
CA ALA A 285 15.55 -5.21 -10.00
C ALA A 285 15.08 -3.74 -9.99
N ALA A 286 15.47 -2.89 -9.04
CA ALA A 286 14.94 -1.52 -8.96
C ALA A 286 15.55 -0.49 -9.96
N GLY A 287 16.56 -0.84 -10.76
CA GLY A 287 17.45 0.17 -11.33
C GLY A 287 17.02 0.98 -12.58
N ALA A 288 16.08 0.52 -13.43
CA ALA A 288 16.10 1.07 -14.81
C ALA A 288 14.80 1.10 -15.65
N VAL A 289 13.61 0.77 -15.14
CA VAL A 289 12.42 0.50 -16.02
C VAL A 289 11.42 1.65 -16.14
N GLY A 290 11.36 2.57 -15.18
CA GLY A 290 10.32 3.62 -15.15
C GLY A 290 10.28 4.54 -16.37
N SER A 291 11.38 4.72 -17.10
CA SER A 291 11.45 5.67 -18.22
C SER A 291 10.98 5.11 -19.57
N GLY A 292 11.07 3.80 -19.81
CA GLY A 292 10.83 3.22 -21.14
C GLY A 292 9.35 2.95 -21.46
N ILE A 293 8.61 2.41 -20.50
CA ILE A 293 7.22 1.96 -20.68
C ILE A 293 6.25 3.14 -20.54
N ALA A 294 6.49 4.04 -19.57
CA ALA A 294 5.74 5.29 -19.43
C ALA A 294 5.87 6.20 -20.66
N TYR A 295 7.06 6.25 -21.29
CA TYR A 295 7.25 7.02 -22.53
C TYR A 295 6.42 6.46 -23.70
N LYS A 296 6.27 5.14 -23.82
CA LYS A 296 5.53 4.50 -24.91
C LYS A 296 4.01 4.55 -24.70
N ALA A 297 3.54 4.36 -23.46
CA ALA A 297 2.13 4.51 -23.08
C ALA A 297 1.66 5.98 -23.14
N GLY A 298 2.50 6.92 -22.69
CA GLY A 298 2.23 8.35 -22.80
C GLY A 298 2.21 8.86 -24.24
N LYS A 299 3.12 8.37 -25.09
CA LYS A 299 3.18 8.75 -26.51
C LYS A 299 1.97 8.24 -27.31
N THR A 300 1.54 7.01 -27.08
CA THR A 300 0.35 6.45 -27.75
C THR A 300 -0.95 7.13 -27.33
N LYS A 301 -1.08 7.50 -26.05
CA LYS A 301 -2.23 8.29 -25.56
C LYS A 301 -2.22 9.73 -26.10
N ALA A 302 -1.07 10.40 -26.12
CA ALA A 302 -0.93 11.75 -26.68
C ALA A 302 -1.17 11.78 -28.20
N GLU A 303 -0.71 10.77 -28.94
CA GLU A 303 -0.98 10.62 -30.38
C GLU A 303 -2.47 10.35 -30.66
N TYR A 304 -3.14 9.58 -29.80
CA TYR A 304 -4.58 9.34 -29.88
C TYR A 304 -5.38 10.61 -29.58
N GLU A 305 -5.04 11.36 -28.53
CA GLU A 305 -5.69 12.63 -28.17
C GLU A 305 -5.43 13.74 -29.21
N LEU A 306 -4.21 13.83 -29.79
CA LEU A 306 -3.91 14.75 -30.90
C LEU A 306 -4.63 14.36 -32.20
N SER A 307 -4.85 13.07 -32.45
CA SER A 307 -5.65 12.61 -33.60
C SER A 307 -7.15 12.91 -33.43
N ALA A 308 -7.64 12.88 -32.18
CA ALA A 308 -9.02 13.28 -31.84
C ALA A 308 -9.22 14.81 -31.99
N ILE A 309 -8.21 15.63 -31.73
CA ILE A 309 -8.26 17.09 -31.94
C ILE A 309 -8.13 17.47 -33.42
N ARG A 310 -7.45 16.67 -34.25
CA ARG A 310 -7.34 16.91 -35.70
C ARG A 310 -8.59 16.53 -36.50
N ASN A 311 -9.53 15.79 -35.91
CA ASN A 311 -10.80 15.42 -36.54
C ASN A 311 -11.93 16.40 -36.21
N ILE A 312 -11.68 17.71 -36.38
CA ILE A 312 -12.77 18.68 -36.50
C ILE A 312 -13.35 18.52 -37.92
N PRO A 313 -14.67 18.33 -38.09
CA PRO A 313 -15.28 18.22 -39.42
C PRO A 313 -14.94 19.45 -40.28
N GLN A 314 -14.42 19.22 -41.50
CA GLN A 314 -14.13 20.26 -42.51
C GLN A 314 -15.30 21.21 -42.82
N LYS A 315 -16.51 20.90 -42.34
CA LYS A 315 -17.71 21.74 -42.48
C LYS A 315 -17.61 23.10 -41.74
N TYR A 316 -16.61 23.30 -40.89
CA TYR A 316 -16.42 24.57 -40.15
C TYR A 316 -15.19 25.40 -40.59
N GLN A 317 -14.48 25.03 -41.66
CA GLN A 317 -13.31 25.79 -42.15
C GLN A 317 -13.59 26.72 -43.36
N LYS A 318 -14.81 27.26 -43.47
CA LYS A 318 -15.08 28.37 -44.42
C LYS A 318 -15.92 29.47 -43.76
N ARG A 319 -15.23 30.51 -43.30
CA ARG A 319 -15.52 31.93 -43.55
C ARG A 319 -14.29 32.76 -43.21
#